data_AF-A0A0B5FPL2-F1
#
_entry.id   AF-A0A0B5FPL2-F1
#
_cell.length_a   1.000
_cell.length_b   1.000
_cell.length_c   1.000
_cell.angle_alpha   90.00
_cell.angle_beta   90.00
_cell.angle_gamma   90.00
#
_symmetry.space_group_name_H-M   'P 1'
#
loop_
_entity.id
_entity.type
_entity.pdbx_description
1 polymer ?
#
loop_
_entity_poly.entity_id
_entity_poly.type
_entity_poly.pdbx_seq_one_letter_code
_entity_poly.pdbx_strand_id
1 'polypeptide(L)'
;MIEEKDLQAIRAIARKYQVSRVLLFGSSLSASCDSRDIDLAVEGLADADYFAFYGDLMRSLSKPVDVVDLSRASKFVEMIEREGIRLDA
;
A
#
# COMPACT_ATOMS: atom_id res chain seq x y z
N MET A 1 14.04 -1.70 2.90
CA MET A 1 13.29 -0.81 3.82
C MET A 1 12.70 0.35 3.02
N ILE A 2 11.41 0.65 3.21
CA ILE A 2 10.75 1.79 2.56
C ILE A 2 11.38 3.11 3.04
N GLU A 3 11.58 4.06 2.12
CA GLU A 3 12.13 5.37 2.49
C GLU A 3 11.06 6.23 3.17
N GLU A 4 11.47 7.09 4.10
CA GLU A 4 10.56 8.00 4.80
C GLU A 4 9.76 8.88 3.83
N LYS A 5 10.38 9.31 2.72
CA LYS A 5 9.70 10.11 1.68
C LYS A 5 8.52 9.36 1.05
N ASP A 6 8.68 8.06 0.81
CA ASP A 6 7.65 7.21 0.20
C ASP A 6 6.54 6.95 1.21
N LEU A 7 6.90 6.73 2.48
CA LEU A 7 5.93 6.60 3.57
C LEU A 7 5.05 7.85 3.72
N GLN A 8 5.65 9.04 3.66
CA GLN A 8 4.90 10.30 3.71
C GLN A 8 4.00 10.49 2.48
N ALA A 9 4.47 10.13 1.29
CA ALA A 9 3.66 10.17 0.07
C ALA A 9 2.46 9.22 0.15
N ILE A 10 2.67 7.97 0.61
CA ILE A 10 1.60 6.98 0.80
C ILE A 10 0.54 7.51 1.76
N ARG A 11 0.95 8.06 2.90
CA ARG A 11 0.03 8.66 3.89
C ARG A 11 -0.78 9.81 3.31
N ALA A 12 -0.13 10.73 2.60
CA ALA A 12 -0.79 11.87 1.99
C ALA A 12 -1.85 11.43 0.94
N ILE A 13 -1.51 10.44 0.11
CA ILE A 13 -2.40 9.88 -0.89
C ILE A 13 -3.54 9.11 -0.22
N ALA A 14 -3.27 8.27 0.77
CA ALA A 14 -4.29 7.54 1.53
C ALA A 14 -5.33 8.48 2.14
N ARG A 15 -4.90 9.61 2.73
CA ARG A 15 -5.81 10.65 3.25
C ARG A 15 -6.62 11.32 2.15
N LYS A 16 -6.01 11.65 1.00
CA LYS A 16 -6.68 12.27 -0.15
C LYS A 16 -7.88 11.43 -0.62
N TYR A 17 -7.71 10.11 -0.65
CA TYR A 17 -8.74 9.16 -1.10
C TYR A 17 -9.56 8.55 0.04
N GLN A 18 -9.40 9.06 1.28
CA GLN A 18 -10.14 8.62 2.46
C GLN A 18 -10.05 7.09 2.72
N VAL A 19 -8.92 6.48 2.38
CA VAL A 19 -8.63 5.06 2.63
C VAL A 19 -8.63 4.83 4.14
N SER A 20 -9.37 3.82 4.60
CA SER A 20 -9.56 3.55 6.03
C SER A 20 -8.38 2.77 6.65
N ARG A 21 -7.68 1.98 5.83
CA ARG A 21 -6.56 1.15 6.25
C ARG A 21 -5.54 1.01 5.14
N VAL A 22 -4.27 1.12 5.51
CA VAL A 22 -3.12 0.84 4.63
C VAL A 22 -2.17 -0.12 5.35
N LEU A 23 -1.79 -1.19 4.68
CA LEU A 23 -0.81 -2.18 5.16
C LEU A 23 0.36 -2.23 4.19
N LEU A 24 1.59 -2.23 4.70
CA LEU A 24 2.75 -2.76 3.97
C LEU A 24 2.79 -4.27 4.16
N PHE A 25 3.10 -5.01 3.11
CA PHE A 25 3.25 -6.47 3.19
C PHE A 25 4.42 -6.94 2.31
N GLY A 26 4.54 -8.26 2.12
CA GLY A 26 5.43 -8.82 1.11
C GLY A 26 6.92 -8.51 1.32
N SER A 27 7.62 -8.32 0.22
CA SER A 27 9.08 -8.09 0.23
C SER A 27 9.44 -6.74 0.85
N SER A 28 8.48 -5.81 0.87
CA SER A 28 8.61 -4.47 1.45
C SER A 28 8.79 -4.49 2.98
N LEU A 29 8.41 -5.58 3.65
CA LEU A 29 8.66 -5.80 5.08
C LEU A 29 10.12 -6.12 5.40
N SER A 30 10.89 -6.61 4.41
CA SER A 30 12.27 -6.99 4.64
C SER A 30 13.20 -5.77 4.66
N ALA A 31 14.12 -5.74 5.64
CA ALA A 31 15.11 -4.68 5.76
C ALA A 31 16.20 -4.74 4.67
N SER A 32 16.22 -5.80 3.84
CA SER A 32 17.15 -5.89 2.73
C SER A 32 16.87 -4.78 1.71
N CYS A 33 17.93 -4.23 1.13
CA CYS A 33 17.87 -3.13 0.17
C CYS A 33 17.32 -3.55 -1.21
N ASP A 34 16.97 -4.83 -1.40
CA ASP A 34 16.69 -5.41 -2.72
C ASP A 34 15.20 -5.50 -3.09
N SER A 35 14.28 -4.99 -2.25
CA SER A 35 12.87 -4.91 -2.66
C SER A 35 12.77 -4.04 -3.92
N ARG A 36 12.23 -4.61 -5.00
CA ARG A 36 12.15 -3.97 -6.32
C ARG A 36 10.96 -3.04 -6.42
N ASP A 37 9.91 -3.35 -5.67
CA ASP A 37 8.60 -2.76 -5.64
C ASP A 37 8.15 -2.53 -4.18
N ILE A 38 7.11 -1.72 -4.04
CA ILE A 38 6.43 -1.42 -2.79
C ILE A 38 5.09 -2.15 -2.78
N ASP A 39 4.93 -3.10 -1.87
CA ASP A 39 3.74 -3.93 -1.68
C ASP A 39 2.77 -3.23 -0.70
N LEU A 40 1.63 -2.75 -1.19
CA LEU A 40 0.62 -2.06 -0.40
C LEU A 40 -0.73 -2.72 -0.48
N ALA A 41 -1.37 -2.92 0.67
CA ALA A 41 -2.75 -3.35 0.72
C ALA A 41 -3.63 -2.26 1.34
N VAL A 42 -4.80 -2.03 0.77
CA VAL A 42 -5.69 -0.93 1.13
C VAL A 42 -7.11 -1.41 1.39
N GLU A 43 -7.81 -0.74 2.29
CA GLU A 43 -9.22 -0.97 2.60
C GLU A 43 -9.98 0.36 2.61
N GLY A 44 -11.26 0.34 2.25
CA GLY A 44 -12.12 1.53 2.27
C GLY A 44 -11.93 2.49 1.10
N LEU A 45 -11.19 2.08 0.07
CA LEU A 45 -11.08 2.82 -1.19
C LEU A 45 -12.35 2.59 -2.02
N ALA A 46 -12.93 3.66 -2.56
CA ALA A 46 -14.07 3.53 -3.47
C ALA A 46 -13.63 2.91 -4.80
N ASP A 47 -14.43 1.99 -5.36
CA ASP A 47 -14.13 1.30 -6.64
C ASP A 47 -13.79 2.28 -7.78
N ALA A 48 -14.48 3.43 -7.83
CA ALA A 48 -14.26 4.47 -8.85
C ALA A 48 -12.89 5.15 -8.73
N ASP A 49 -12.30 5.17 -7.53
CA ASP A 49 -11.05 5.84 -7.24
C ASP A 49 -9.84 4.91 -7.33
N TYR A 50 -10.04 3.59 -7.46
CA TYR A 50 -8.97 2.59 -7.41
C TYR A 50 -7.82 2.91 -8.37
N PHE A 51 -8.12 3.17 -9.65
CA PHE A 51 -7.09 3.46 -10.64
C PHE A 51 -6.45 4.84 -10.48
N ALA A 52 -7.20 5.83 -9.97
CA ALA A 52 -6.67 7.17 -9.69
C ALA A 52 -5.70 7.13 -8.50
N PHE A 53 -6.08 6.43 -7.43
CA PHE A 53 -5.23 6.13 -6.28
C PHE A 53 -3.94 5.41 -6.70
N TYR A 54 -4.08 4.36 -7.51
CA TYR A 54 -2.94 3.62 -8.03
C TYR A 54 -2.00 4.51 -8.87
N GLY A 55 -2.56 5.32 -9.76
CA GLY A 55 -1.79 6.26 -10.59
C GLY A 55 -1.05 7.33 -9.78
N ASP A 56 -1.66 7.84 -8.71
CA ASP A 56 -0.99 8.81 -7.82
C ASP A 56 0.19 8.17 -7.08
N LEU A 57 0.04 6.93 -6.61
CA LEU A 57 1.14 6.19 -6.00
C LEU A 57 2.27 5.96 -7.00
N MET A 58 1.97 5.44 -8.20
CA MET A 58 2.98 5.21 -9.25
C MET A 58 3.79 6.46 -9.59
N ARG A 59 3.18 7.65 -9.53
CA ARG A 59 3.84 8.92 -9.84
C ARG A 59 4.64 9.50 -8.68
N SER A 60 4.29 9.15 -7.45
CA SER A 60 4.83 9.78 -6.24
C SER A 60 5.91 8.95 -5.55
N LEU A 61 5.94 7.64 -5.79
CA LEU A 61 6.85 6.72 -5.13
C LEU A 61 8.14 6.52 -5.92
N SER A 62 9.22 6.23 -5.20
CA SER A 62 10.55 6.02 -5.79
C SER A 62 10.71 4.69 -6.53
N LYS A 63 9.78 3.75 -6.32
CA LYS A 63 9.75 2.40 -6.89
C LYS A 63 8.35 2.07 -7.44
N PRO A 64 8.24 1.09 -8.34
CA PRO A 64 6.96 0.50 -8.70
C PRO A 64 6.16 0.07 -7.47
N VAL A 65 4.84 0.07 -7.57
CA VAL A 65 3.94 -0.22 -6.46
C VAL A 65 2.93 -1.28 -6.87
N ASP A 66 2.76 -2.28 -6.01
CA ASP A 66 1.76 -3.33 -6.15
C ASP A 66 0.66 -3.08 -5.11
N VAL A 67 -0.57 -2.85 -5.58
CA VAL A 67 -1.70 -2.51 -4.71
C VAL A 67 -2.72 -3.63 -4.66
N VAL A 68 -3.02 -4.11 -3.46
CA VAL A 68 -4.04 -5.13 -3.20
C VAL A 68 -5.23 -4.49 -2.49
N ASP A 69 -6.43 -4.70 -3.02
CA ASP A 69 -7.66 -4.31 -2.33
C ASP A 69 -8.08 -5.39 -1.31
N LEU A 70 -8.17 -5.00 -0.05
CA LEU A 70 -8.56 -5.84 1.08
C LEU A 70 -10.09 -6.06 1.14
N SER A 71 -10.89 -5.33 0.35
CA SER A 71 -12.35 -5.47 0.33
C SER A 71 -12.83 -6.87 -0.09
N ARG A 72 -11.97 -7.64 -0.77
CA ARG A 72 -12.27 -8.97 -1.31
C ARG A 72 -11.63 -10.08 -0.49
N ALA A 73 -12.46 -10.78 0.29
CA ALA A 73 -12.01 -11.93 1.08
C ALA A 73 -11.35 -13.01 0.21
N SER A 74 -10.13 -13.39 0.58
CA SER A 74 -9.39 -14.49 -0.03
C SER A 74 -8.30 -14.98 0.94
N LYS A 75 -7.78 -16.20 0.75
CA LYS A 75 -6.64 -16.71 1.52
C LYS A 75 -5.41 -15.80 1.45
N PHE A 76 -5.26 -15.07 0.35
CA PHE A 76 -4.18 -14.11 0.17
C PHE A 76 -4.40 -12.85 1.01
N VAL A 77 -5.63 -12.31 1.04
CA VAL A 77 -5.99 -11.19 1.92
C VAL A 77 -5.84 -11.58 3.39
N GLU A 78 -6.30 -12.76 3.80
CA GLU A 78 -6.10 -13.26 5.18
C GLU A 78 -4.62 -13.34 5.58
N MET A 79 -3.74 -13.73 4.65
CA MET A 79 -2.29 -13.76 4.86
C MET A 79 -1.73 -12.33 5.03
N ILE A 80 -2.12 -11.41 4.15
CA ILE A 80 -1.71 -10.00 4.21
C ILE A 80 -2.16 -9.36 5.52
N GLU A 81 -3.39 -9.59 5.95
CA GLU A 81 -3.91 -9.01 7.20
C GLU A 81 -3.17 -9.52 8.44
N ARG A 82 -2.71 -10.78 8.42
CA ARG A 82 -1.95 -11.38 9.52
C ARG A 82 -0.51 -10.89 9.59
N GLU A 83 0.14 -10.70 8.46
CA GLU A 83 1.58 -10.44 8.37
C GLU A 83 1.93 -8.97 8.08
N GLY A 84 0.98 -8.22 7.53
CA GLY A 84 1.18 -6.84 7.11
C GLY A 84 1.33 -5.87 8.27
N ILE A 85 2.19 -4.86 8.08
CA ILE A 85 2.40 -3.79 9.05
C ILE A 85 1.49 -2.62 8.69
N ARG A 86 0.65 -2.20 9.64
CA ARG A 86 -0.22 -1.05 9.46
C ARG A 86 0.60 0.23 9.37
N LEU A 87 0.31 1.01 8.34
CA LEU A 87 0.76 2.38 8.26
C LEU A 87 -0.29 3.26 8.93
N ASP A 88 0.11 4.04 9.93
CA ASP A 88 -0.76 5.08 10.48
C ASP A 88 -1.01 6.10 9.36
N ALA A 89 -2.24 6.12 8.83
CA ALA A 89 -2.67 7.07 7.83
C ALA A 89 -2.85 8.46 8.45
#